data_AF-A0A853GK78-F1
#
_entry.id   AF-A0A853GK78-F1
#
_cell.length_a   1.000
_cell.length_b   1.000
_cell.length_c   1.000
_cell.angle_alpha   90.00
_cell.angle_beta   90.00
_cell.angle_gamma   90.00
#
_symmetry.space_group_name_H-M   'P 1'
#
loop_
_entity.id
_entity.type
_entity.pdbx_description
1 polymer ?
#
loop_
_entity_poly.entity_id
_entity_poly.type
_entity_poly.pdbx_seq_one_letter_code
_entity_poly.pdbx_strand_id
1 'polypeptide(L)'
;MTPTDLIEHLDNPDWRLSNLYKIIVKSVESDSGLIVTFKPNEAKRLLLSRLWCRNIVLKARQRGITTVIALLWLDTALFAKGPIHCGTIAHDQAYLQISRSWSTTAR
;
A
#
# COMPACT_ATOMS: atom_id res chain seq x y z
N MET A 1 16.25 -4.59 19.08
CA MET A 1 16.47 -5.16 17.75
C MET A 1 17.90 -4.86 17.36
N THR A 2 18.70 -5.89 17.09
CA THR A 2 20.06 -5.69 16.62
C THR A 2 20.04 -5.28 15.13
N PRO A 3 21.10 -4.66 14.59
CA PRO A 3 21.16 -4.26 13.18
C PRO A 3 20.97 -5.44 12.22
N THR A 4 21.42 -6.65 12.60
CA THR A 4 21.28 -7.88 11.82
C THR A 4 19.80 -8.30 11.73
N ASP A 5 19.09 -8.28 12.85
CA ASP A 5 17.65 -8.60 12.90
C ASP A 5 16.83 -7.66 12.00
N LEU A 6 17.24 -6.39 11.92
CA LEU A 6 16.60 -5.40 11.05
C LEU A 6 16.72 -5.74 9.57
N ILE A 7 17.87 -6.26 9.14
CA ILE A 7 18.10 -6.65 7.74
C ILE A 7 17.22 -7.85 7.37
N GLU A 8 17.13 -8.85 8.26
CA GLU A 8 16.24 -10.01 8.05
C GLU A 8 14.77 -9.58 7.95
N HIS A 9 14.35 -8.65 8.81
CA HIS A 9 13.01 -8.09 8.78
C HIS A 9 12.73 -7.28 7.51
N LEU A 10 13.72 -6.55 7.01
CA LEU A 10 13.61 -5.81 5.75
C LEU A 10 13.51 -6.72 4.54
N ASP A 11 13.98 -7.97 4.59
CA ASP A 11 13.81 -8.91 3.47
C ASP A 11 12.38 -9.48 3.40
N ASN A 12 11.66 -9.50 4.53
CA ASN A 12 10.30 -10.03 4.62
C ASN A 12 9.21 -9.02 4.19
N PRO A 13 8.48 -9.24 3.07
CA PRO A 13 7.45 -8.32 2.56
C PRO A 13 6.26 -8.14 3.52
N ASP A 14 5.82 -9.19 4.21
CA ASP A 14 4.69 -9.10 5.14
C ASP A 14 5.04 -8.24 6.37
N TRP A 15 6.30 -8.35 6.80
CA TRP A 15 6.83 -7.52 7.87
C TRP A 15 6.93 -6.06 7.41
N ARG A 16 7.47 -5.81 6.21
CA ARG A 16 7.56 -4.45 5.64
C ARG A 16 6.19 -3.79 5.55
N LEU A 17 5.21 -4.50 4.99
CA LEU A 17 3.83 -4.03 4.87
C LEU A 17 3.23 -3.61 6.21
N SER A 18 3.48 -4.38 7.26
CA SER A 18 2.85 -4.20 8.58
C SER A 18 3.58 -3.21 9.50
N ASN A 19 4.81 -2.81 9.17
CA ASN A 19 5.65 -1.98 10.05
C ASN A 19 6.15 -0.68 9.41
N LEU A 20 6.37 -0.64 8.09
CA LEU A 20 6.96 0.53 7.42
C LEU A 20 5.91 1.52 6.91
N TYR A 21 4.76 1.04 6.43
CA TYR A 21 3.78 1.88 5.77
C TYR A 21 2.78 2.49 6.75
N LYS A 22 2.42 3.75 6.50
CA LYS A 22 1.44 4.50 7.29
C LYS A 22 0.28 4.93 6.40
N ILE A 23 -0.91 4.95 6.97
CA ILE A 23 -2.15 5.38 6.32
C ILE A 23 -2.77 6.54 7.09
N ILE A 24 -3.45 7.42 6.38
CA ILE A 24 -4.23 8.51 6.98
C ILE A 24 -5.65 8.00 7.19
N VAL A 25 -6.12 8.07 8.43
CA VAL A 25 -7.48 7.73 8.81
C VAL A 25 -8.23 9.03 9.11
N LYS A 26 -9.46 9.14 8.63
CA LYS A 26 -10.34 10.25 8.97
C LYS A 26 -10.73 10.13 10.46
N SER A 27 -10.25 11.05 11.29
CA SER A 27 -10.75 11.24 12.65
C SER A 27 -12.07 12.00 12.61
N VAL A 28 -13.02 11.61 13.46
CA VAL A 28 -14.34 12.26 13.55
C VAL A 28 -14.26 13.59 14.32
N GLU A 29 -13.21 13.78 15.12
CA GLU A 29 -13.11 14.87 16.10
C GLU A 29 -12.02 15.92 15.77
N SER A 30 -11.24 15.75 14.71
CA SER A 30 -10.16 16.69 14.34
C SER A 30 -9.90 16.64 12.84
N ASP A 31 -9.85 17.80 12.18
CA ASP A 31 -9.54 17.96 10.74
C ASP A 31 -8.11 17.51 10.37
N SER A 32 -7.26 17.25 11.36
CA SER A 32 -5.98 16.59 11.19
C SER A 32 -6.16 15.07 11.19
N GLY A 33 -6.20 14.46 10.00
CA GLY A 33 -6.28 13.01 9.85
C GLY A 33 -5.19 12.27 10.64
N LEU A 34 -5.59 11.23 11.37
CA LEU A 34 -4.68 10.45 12.20
C LEU A 34 -3.79 9.58 11.30
N ILE A 35 -2.47 9.74 11.41
CA ILE A 35 -1.49 8.90 10.72
C ILE A 35 -1.28 7.63 11.56
N VAL A 36 -1.71 6.48 11.04
CA VAL A 36 -1.64 5.18 11.73
C VAL A 36 -0.79 4.21 10.91
N THR A 37 0.01 3.39 11.58
CA THR A 37 0.74 2.28 10.92
C THR A 37 -0.26 1.30 10.31
N PHE A 38 -0.07 0.98 9.03
CA PHE A 38 -0.92 0.03 8.34
C PHE A 38 -0.77 -1.37 8.95
N LYS A 39 -1.89 -1.95 9.39
CA LYS A 39 -1.95 -3.36 9.79
C LYS A 39 -2.99 -4.10 8.95
N PRO A 40 -2.59 -5.15 8.21
CA PRO A 40 -3.54 -5.91 7.41
C PRO A 40 -4.52 -6.66 8.33
N ASN A 41 -5.81 -6.41 8.09
CA ASN A 41 -6.93 -7.17 8.66
C ASN A 41 -6.92 -8.63 8.13
N GLU A 42 -7.63 -9.55 8.76
CA GLU A 42 -7.69 -10.96 8.40
C GLU A 42 -8.00 -11.19 6.91
N ALA A 43 -9.02 -10.53 6.36
CA ALA A 43 -9.34 -10.64 4.93
C ALA A 43 -8.22 -10.15 4.01
N LYS A 44 -7.42 -9.17 4.47
CA LYS A 44 -6.26 -8.66 3.74
C LYS A 44 -5.11 -9.65 3.80
N ARG A 45 -4.87 -10.29 4.96
CA ARG A 45 -3.89 -11.37 5.11
C ARG A 45 -4.24 -12.58 4.26
N LEU A 46 -5.52 -12.94 4.21
CA LEU A 46 -6.01 -14.02 3.35
C LEU A 46 -5.79 -13.71 1.87
N LEU A 47 -5.96 -12.44 1.47
CA LEU A 47 -5.65 -12.03 0.10
C LEU A 47 -4.15 -12.13 -0.18
N LEU A 48 -3.29 -11.62 0.72
CA LEU A 48 -1.83 -11.66 0.58
C LEU A 48 -1.31 -13.11 0.50
N SER A 49 -1.81 -14.01 1.34
CA SER A 49 -1.38 -15.41 1.35
C SER A 49 -1.88 -16.23 0.15
N ARG A 50 -2.90 -15.75 -0.57
CA ARG A 50 -3.48 -16.40 -1.75
C ARG A 50 -3.19 -15.65 -3.05
N LEU A 51 -2.23 -14.73 -3.05
CA LEU A 51 -1.87 -14.00 -4.25
C LEU A 51 -1.37 -14.96 -5.34
N TRP A 52 -2.02 -14.90 -6.49
CA TRP A 52 -1.56 -15.54 -7.73
C TRP A 52 -1.27 -14.50 -8.81
N CYS A 53 -0.81 -14.92 -10.00
CA CYS A 53 -0.52 -14.01 -11.12
C CYS A 53 -1.73 -13.18 -11.58
N ARG A 54 -2.95 -13.67 -11.32
CA ARG A 54 -4.21 -12.99 -11.64
C ARG A 54 -5.23 -13.23 -10.53
N ASN A 55 -5.44 -12.23 -9.68
CA ASN A 55 -6.44 -12.28 -8.62
C ASN A 55 -7.69 -11.50 -9.02
N ILE A 56 -8.85 -12.13 -8.92
CA ILE A 56 -10.15 -11.48 -9.12
C ILE A 56 -10.77 -11.30 -7.74
N VAL A 57 -10.90 -10.05 -7.30
CA VAL A 57 -11.46 -9.72 -5.98
C VAL A 57 -12.81 -9.04 -6.16
N LEU A 58 -13.86 -9.62 -5.56
CA LEU A 58 -15.19 -9.03 -5.56
C LEU A 58 -15.19 -7.71 -4.76
N LYS A 59 -15.88 -6.70 -5.28
CA LYS A 59 -15.91 -5.35 -4.71
C LYS A 59 -16.72 -5.30 -3.41
N ALA A 60 -16.05 -5.55 -2.30
CA ALA A 60 -16.58 -5.26 -0.97
C ALA A 60 -16.25 -3.80 -0.60
N ARG A 61 -17.27 -2.92 -0.62
CA ARG A 61 -17.16 -1.57 -0.05
C ARG A 61 -16.79 -1.71 1.44
N GLN A 62 -16.07 -0.76 2.01
CA GLN A 62 -15.65 -0.75 3.42
C GLN A 62 -14.45 -1.63 3.82
N ARG A 63 -13.97 -2.58 3.00
CA ARG A 63 -12.82 -3.44 3.41
C ARG A 63 -11.44 -2.85 3.11
N GLY A 64 -11.36 -1.82 2.27
CA GLY A 64 -10.09 -1.14 1.93
C GLY A 64 -9.07 -2.08 1.27
N ILE A 65 -9.53 -2.91 0.32
CA ILE A 65 -8.69 -3.89 -0.38
C ILE A 65 -7.69 -3.20 -1.32
N THR A 66 -8.13 -2.15 -2.02
CA THR A 66 -7.29 -1.37 -2.93
C THR A 66 -6.08 -0.76 -2.23
N THR A 67 -6.22 -0.35 -0.96
CA THR A 67 -5.10 0.15 -0.14
C THR A 67 -4.00 -0.89 0.00
N VAL A 68 -4.35 -2.16 0.19
CA VAL A 68 -3.36 -3.24 0.33
C VAL A 68 -2.65 -3.48 -0.98
N ILE A 69 -3.39 -3.50 -2.08
CA ILE A 69 -2.82 -3.72 -3.42
C ILE A 69 -1.89 -2.56 -3.80
N ALA A 70 -2.27 -1.32 -3.50
CA ALA A 70 -1.43 -0.15 -3.74
C ALA A 70 -0.13 -0.19 -2.93
N LEU A 71 -0.21 -0.53 -1.64
CA LEU A 71 0.97 -0.69 -0.79
C LEU A 71 1.86 -1.86 -1.26
N LEU A 72 1.27 -2.97 -1.67
CA LEU A 72 2.01 -4.12 -2.20
C LEU A 72 2.79 -3.76 -3.47
N TRP A 73 2.16 -3.05 -4.42
CA TRP A 73 2.84 -2.62 -5.65
C TRP A 73 3.88 -1.54 -5.39
N LEU A 74 3.66 -0.66 -4.40
CA LEU A 74 4.66 0.30 -3.95
C LEU A 74 5.87 -0.42 -3.33
N ASP A 75 5.64 -1.39 -2.44
CA ASP A 75 6.69 -2.21 -1.82
C ASP A 75 7.49 -2.98 -2.87
N THR A 76 6.79 -3.59 -3.82
CA THR A 76 7.43 -4.30 -4.93
C THR A 76 8.27 -3.36 -5.79
N ALA A 77 7.79 -2.14 -6.08
CA ALA A 77 8.56 -1.17 -6.86
C ALA A 77 9.81 -0.67 -6.13
N LEU A 78 9.77 -0.58 -4.80
CA LEU A 78 10.89 -0.07 -3.98
C LEU A 78 11.95 -1.15 -3.71
N PHE A 79 11.52 -2.39 -3.46
CA PHE A 79 12.41 -3.47 -3.01
C PHE A 79 12.75 -4.49 -4.11
N ALA A 80 12.25 -4.30 -5.34
CA ALA A 80 12.63 -5.16 -6.45
C ALA A 80 14.10 -4.97 -6.85
N LYS A 81 14.77 -6.09 -7.14
CA LYS A 81 16.16 -6.12 -7.60
C LYS A 81 16.33 -5.68 -9.06
N GLY A 82 15.24 -5.44 -9.78
CA GLY A 82 15.23 -5.05 -11.19
C GLY A 82 14.07 -4.10 -11.52
N PRO A 83 13.99 -3.61 -12.77
CA PRO A 83 12.96 -2.67 -13.17
C PRO A 83 11.58 -3.36 -13.17
N ILE A 84 10.70 -2.89 -12.29
CA ILE A 84 9.29 -3.32 -12.24
C ILE A 84 8.41 -2.12 -12.54
N HIS A 85 7.47 -2.29 -13.46
CA HIS A 85 6.49 -1.27 -13.80
C HIS A 85 5.15 -1.60 -13.13
N CYS A 86 4.75 -0.75 -12.19
CA CYS A 86 3.47 -0.86 -11.49
C CYS A 86 2.49 0.15 -12.09
N GLY A 87 1.31 -0.32 -12.53
CA GLY A 87 0.25 0.53 -13.08
C GLY A 87 -1.08 0.28 -12.38
N THR A 88 -1.80 1.34 -12.02
CA THR A 88 -3.18 1.25 -11.53
C THR A 88 -4.10 1.86 -12.57
N ILE A 89 -5.10 1.09 -13.01
CA ILE A 89 -6.07 1.52 -14.01
C ILE A 89 -7.42 1.70 -13.32
N ALA A 90 -8.08 2.83 -13.58
CA ALA A 90 -9.44 3.10 -13.13
C ALA A 90 -10.27 3.69 -14.27
N HIS A 91 -11.59 3.63 -14.13
CA HIS A 91 -12.52 4.14 -15.13
C HIS A 91 -12.50 5.67 -15.25
N ASP A 92 -12.25 6.38 -14.13
CA ASP A 92 -12.21 7.84 -14.09
C ASP A 92 -11.03 8.31 -13.21
N GLN A 93 -10.40 9.40 -13.64
CA GLN A 93 -9.29 10.07 -12.98
C GLN A 93 -9.65 10.57 -11.58
N ALA A 94 -10.93 10.88 -11.32
CA ALA A 94 -11.41 11.20 -9.99
C ALA A 94 -11.15 10.07 -8.96
N TYR A 95 -11.17 8.80 -9.40
CA TYR A 95 -10.87 7.65 -8.53
C TYR A 95 -9.38 7.42 -8.31
N LEU A 96 -8.51 8.08 -9.09
CA LEU A 96 -7.05 7.99 -9.01
C LEU A 96 -6.40 9.20 -8.32
N GLN A 97 -7.18 10.09 -7.70
CA GLN A 97 -6.65 11.30 -7.06
C GLN A 97 -5.75 10.98 -5.85
N ILE A 98 -4.52 10.58 -6.13
CA ILE A 98 -3.34 10.93 -5.36
C ILE A 98 -3.17 12.41 -5.64
N SER A 99 -3.32 13.28 -4.63
CA SER A 99 -3.16 14.72 -4.78
C SER A 99 -1.80 15.01 -5.43
N ARG A 100 -1.81 15.25 -6.74
CA ARG A 100 -0.62 15.72 -7.47
C ARG A 100 -0.43 17.19 -7.12
N SER A 101 0.15 17.45 -5.96
CA SER A 101 0.92 18.68 -5.75
C SER A 101 2.29 18.47 -6.40
N TRP A 102 2.32 18.28 -7.71
CA TRP A 102 3.56 18.42 -8.48
C TRP A 102 3.44 19.76 -9.19
N SER A 103 4.13 20.77 -8.66
CA SER A 103 4.39 22.00 -9.39
C SER A 103 5.16 21.61 -10.66
N THR A 104 4.47 21.66 -11.79
CA THR A 104 5.08 21.64 -13.11
C THR A 104 5.95 22.88 -13.28
N THR A 105 7.20 22.77 -12.84
CA THR A 105 8.31 23.62 -13.29
C THR A 105 9.37 22.71 -13.87
N ALA A 106 9.11 22.23 -15.08
CA ALA A 106 10.12 21.66 -15.97
C ALA A 106 9.55 21.63 -17.40
N ARG A 107 9.49 22.81 -18.02
CA ARG A 107 9.77 23.03 -19.44
C ARG A 107 9.88 24.53 -19.70
#